data_AF-A0A6B3FX20-F1
#
_entry.id   AF-A0A6B3FX20-F1
#
_cell.length_a   1.000
_cell.length_b   1.000
_cell.length_c   1.000
_cell.angle_alpha   90.00
_cell.angle_beta   90.00
_cell.angle_gamma   90.00
#
_symmetry.space_group_name_H-M   'P 1'
#
loop_
_entity.id
_entity.type
_entity.pdbx_description
1 polymer ?
#
loop_
_entity_poly.entity_id
_entity_poly.type
_entity_poly.pdbx_seq_one_letter_code
_entity_poly.pdbx_strand_id
1 'polypeptide(L)'
;SESERTGGVPGVGGSVFKLRYSGVRQELYEAAAEVLGADAFDVDREWVLDRLSSLSYTIAAGTSQIQRNIVAERILGLPKGR
;
A
#
# COMPACT_ATOMS: atom_id res chain seq x y z
N SER A 1 -5.85 -22.77 0.85
CA SER A 1 -4.89 -21.70 0.47
C SER A 1 -3.94 -21.42 1.64
N GLU A 2 -2.78 -20.76 1.45
CA GLU A 2 -1.76 -20.54 2.50
C GLU A 2 -2.36 -19.94 3.80
N SER A 3 -3.38 -19.08 3.67
CA SER A 3 -4.13 -18.50 4.79
C SER A 3 -4.89 -19.52 5.64
N GLU A 4 -5.31 -20.65 5.09
CA GLU A 4 -5.95 -21.74 5.86
C GLU A 4 -4.93 -22.53 6.67
N ARG A 5 -3.67 -22.57 6.20
CA ARG A 5 -2.57 -23.27 6.86
C ARG A 5 -1.97 -22.49 8.04
N THR A 6 -2.20 -21.17 8.08
CA THR A 6 -1.68 -20.23 9.08
C THR A 6 -2.77 -19.68 10.02
N GLY A 7 -3.97 -20.27 10.02
CA GLY A 7 -5.07 -19.87 10.92
C GLY A 7 -5.70 -18.52 10.56
N GLY A 8 -5.79 -18.21 9.27
CA GLY A 8 -6.38 -16.97 8.74
C GLY A 8 -5.39 -15.81 8.60
N VAL A 9 -4.15 -15.96 9.08
CA VAL A 9 -3.09 -14.94 8.89
C VAL A 9 -2.63 -14.99 7.43
N PRO A 10 -2.80 -13.92 6.63
CA PRO A 10 -2.28 -13.90 5.27
C PRO A 10 -0.78 -14.21 5.28
N GLY A 11 -0.33 -15.12 4.41
CA GLY A 11 1.09 -15.44 4.26
C GLY A 11 1.92 -14.20 3.89
N VAL A 12 3.25 -14.34 3.90
CA VAL A 12 4.18 -13.22 3.63
C VAL A 12 3.96 -12.56 2.24
N GLY A 13 3.31 -13.28 1.31
CA GLY A 13 2.86 -12.73 0.02
C GLY A 13 1.88 -11.56 0.16
N GLY A 14 1.07 -11.51 1.22
CA GLY A 14 0.18 -10.38 1.52
C GLY A 14 0.95 -9.07 1.74
N SER A 15 2.15 -9.16 2.32
CA SER A 15 3.00 -7.97 2.51
C SER A 15 3.54 -7.42 1.20
N VAL A 16 3.94 -8.29 0.28
CA VAL A 16 4.37 -7.91 -1.07
C VAL A 16 3.22 -7.27 -1.84
N PHE A 17 2.05 -7.93 -1.83
CA PHE A 17 0.85 -7.42 -2.47
C PHE A 17 0.47 -6.04 -1.93
N LYS A 18 0.41 -5.86 -0.61
CA LYS A 18 0.06 -4.58 0.00
C LYS A 18 1.03 -3.46 -0.38
N LEU A 19 2.34 -3.75 -0.41
CA LEU A 19 3.34 -2.77 -0.85
C LEU A 19 3.09 -2.32 -2.28
N ARG A 20 2.92 -3.25 -3.23
CA ARG A 20 2.62 -2.86 -4.63
C ARG A 20 1.27 -2.19 -4.77
N TYR A 21 0.24 -2.69 -4.09
CA TYR A 21 -1.09 -2.11 -4.13
C TYR A 21 -1.09 -0.65 -3.66
N SER A 22 -0.48 -0.38 -2.50
CA SER A 22 -0.40 0.98 -1.98
C SER A 22 0.40 1.91 -2.90
N GLY A 23 1.51 1.43 -3.48
CA GLY A 23 2.31 2.21 -4.44
C GLY A 23 1.56 2.52 -5.74
N VAL A 24 0.98 1.50 -6.38
CA VAL A 24 0.22 1.66 -7.64
C VAL A 24 -0.98 2.59 -7.45
N ARG A 25 -1.64 2.55 -6.28
CA ARG A 25 -2.72 3.50 -5.98
C ARG A 25 -2.21 4.94 -5.91
N GLN A 26 -1.07 5.18 -5.28
CA GLN A 26 -0.46 6.51 -5.25
C GLN A 26 -0.11 6.99 -6.66
N GLU A 27 0.57 6.16 -7.45
CA GLU A 27 0.93 6.46 -8.85
C GLU A 27 -0.32 6.76 -9.71
N LEU A 28 -1.38 5.96 -9.55
CA LEU A 28 -2.65 6.17 -10.26
C LEU A 28 -3.27 7.52 -9.92
N TYR A 29 -3.35 7.87 -8.65
CA TYR A 29 -3.99 9.12 -8.23
C TYR A 29 -3.13 10.35 -8.53
N GLU A 30 -1.80 10.20 -8.58
CA GLU A 30 -0.90 11.24 -9.09
C GLU A 30 -1.13 11.48 -10.58
N ALA A 31 -1.17 10.43 -11.40
CA ALA A 31 -1.51 10.54 -12.81
C ALA A 31 -2.92 11.13 -13.04
N ALA A 32 -3.90 10.75 -12.22
CA ALA A 32 -5.24 11.36 -12.28
C ALA A 32 -5.20 12.86 -11.96
N ALA A 33 -4.41 13.29 -10.97
CA ALA A 33 -4.25 14.70 -10.65
C ALA A 33 -3.59 15.48 -11.79
N GLU A 34 -2.61 14.90 -12.49
CA GLU A 34 -2.01 15.50 -13.69
C GLU A 34 -3.03 15.70 -14.81
N VAL A 35 -3.90 14.71 -15.04
CA VAL A 35 -4.98 14.80 -16.05
C VAL A 35 -6.03 15.83 -15.68
N LEU A 36 -6.38 15.95 -14.39
CA LEU A 36 -7.35 16.92 -13.89
C LEU A 36 -6.84 18.37 -13.90
N GLY A 37 -5.53 18.57 -13.80
CA GLY A 37 -4.94 19.91 -13.74
C GLY A 37 -5.46 20.70 -12.54
N ALA A 38 -6.02 21.89 -12.79
CA ALA A 38 -6.55 22.75 -11.72
C ALA A 38 -7.72 22.12 -10.94
N ASP A 39 -8.49 21.22 -11.57
CA ASP A 39 -9.59 20.51 -10.92
C ASP A 39 -9.09 19.51 -9.86
N ALA A 40 -7.79 19.21 -9.79
CA ALA A 40 -7.21 18.38 -8.74
C ALA A 40 -7.24 19.03 -7.34
N PHE A 41 -7.61 20.32 -7.25
CA PHE A 41 -7.79 21.05 -5.99
C PHE A 41 -9.26 21.12 -5.54
N ASP A 42 -10.18 20.59 -6.33
CA ASP A 42 -11.61 20.54 -6.03
C ASP A 42 -11.94 19.26 -5.24
N VAL A 43 -12.14 19.41 -3.92
CA VAL A 43 -12.39 18.30 -3.00
C VAL A 43 -13.77 17.65 -3.17
N ASP A 44 -14.68 18.26 -3.93
CA ASP A 44 -15.98 17.64 -4.21
C ASP A 44 -15.88 16.60 -5.35
N ARG A 45 -14.71 16.46 -5.98
CA ARG A 45 -14.45 15.45 -7.01
C ARG A 45 -14.02 14.13 -6.41
N GLU A 46 -14.67 13.06 -6.86
CA GLU A 46 -14.42 11.68 -6.41
C GLU A 46 -12.94 11.29 -6.49
N TRP A 47 -12.27 11.56 -7.62
CA TRP A 47 -10.84 11.25 -7.79
C TRP A 47 -9.92 11.99 -6.81
N VAL A 48 -10.30 13.19 -6.38
CA VAL A 48 -9.54 13.97 -5.39
C VAL A 48 -9.76 13.39 -3.99
N LEU A 49 -11.01 13.05 -3.63
CA LEU A 49 -11.33 12.37 -2.36
C LEU A 49 -10.65 11.01 -2.25
N ASP A 50 -10.64 10.25 -3.33
CA ASP A 50 -9.97 8.96 -3.42
C ASP A 50 -8.46 9.09 -3.27
N ARG A 51 -7.84 10.08 -3.93
CA ARG A 51 -6.41 10.41 -3.77
C ARG A 51 -6.08 10.67 -2.31
N LEU A 52 -6.83 11.52 -1.64
CA LEU A 52 -6.64 11.84 -0.22
C LEU A 52 -6.82 10.60 0.66
N SER A 53 -7.87 9.83 0.41
CA SER A 53 -8.15 8.57 1.13
C SER A 53 -7.03 7.55 0.95
N SER A 54 -6.40 7.52 -0.23
CA SER A 54 -5.34 6.57 -0.56
C SER A 54 -4.07 6.72 0.28
N LEU A 55 -3.84 7.90 0.87
CA LEU A 55 -2.71 8.15 1.76
C LEU A 55 -2.72 7.19 2.95
N SER A 56 -3.92 6.82 3.43
CA SER A 56 -4.11 5.86 4.50
C SER A 56 -3.57 4.46 4.18
N TYR A 57 -3.51 4.05 2.90
CA TYR A 57 -3.04 2.72 2.50
C TYR A 57 -1.58 2.47 2.85
N THR A 58 -0.77 3.53 2.95
CA THR A 58 0.63 3.39 3.35
C THR A 58 0.79 2.98 4.81
N ILE A 59 -0.25 3.16 5.63
CA ILE A 59 -0.27 2.91 7.09
C ILE A 59 -1.17 1.71 7.44
N ALA A 60 -2.31 1.59 6.75
CA ALA A 60 -3.31 0.56 7.00
C ALA A 60 -2.70 -0.85 6.95
N ALA A 61 -3.09 -1.68 7.93
CA ALA A 61 -2.57 -3.04 8.12
C ALA A 61 -1.04 -3.13 8.23
N GLY A 62 -0.40 -2.10 8.79
CA GLY A 62 1.04 -2.01 8.97
C GLY A 62 1.67 -1.03 7.99
N THR A 63 2.57 -0.17 8.48
CA THR A 63 3.21 0.84 7.64
C THR A 63 4.04 0.18 6.53
N SER A 64 4.21 0.87 5.41
CA SER A 64 5.03 0.34 4.31
C SER A 64 6.47 0.03 4.74
N GLN A 65 7.01 0.69 5.77
CA GLN A 65 8.31 0.35 6.36
C GLN A 65 8.26 -1.01 7.07
N ILE A 66 7.24 -1.26 7.91
CA ILE A 66 7.06 -2.55 8.57
C ILE A 66 6.85 -3.67 7.54
N GLN A 67 6.06 -3.42 6.49
CA GLN A 67 5.86 -4.41 5.43
C GLN A 67 7.16 -4.74 4.70
N ARG A 68 8.03 -3.74 4.45
CA ARG A 68 9.36 -3.98 3.87
C ARG A 68 10.26 -4.78 4.80
N ASN A 69 10.20 -4.53 6.11
CA ASN A 69 10.93 -5.35 7.09
C ASN A 69 10.44 -6.81 7.07
N ILE A 70 9.13 -7.04 6.98
CA ILE A 70 8.57 -8.40 6.84
C ILE A 70 9.11 -9.09 5.59
N VAL A 71 9.15 -8.39 4.45
CA VAL A 71 9.72 -8.93 3.21
C VAL A 71 11.22 -9.22 3.37
N ALA A 72 11.99 -8.28 3.93
CA ALA A 72 13.41 -8.44 4.18
C ALA A 72 13.72 -9.66 5.07
N GLU A 73 13.05 -9.76 6.22
CA GLU A 73 13.34 -10.80 7.22
C GLU A 73 12.77 -12.17 6.79
N ARG A 74 11.52 -12.21 6.35
CA ARG A 74 10.78 -13.47 6.17
C ARG A 74 10.80 -14.02 4.76
N ILE A 75 11.07 -13.18 3.75
CA ILE A 75 11.20 -13.63 2.35
C ILE A 75 12.67 -13.67 1.95
N LEU A 76 13.44 -12.61 2.25
CA LEU A 76 14.84 -12.50 1.83
C LEU A 76 15.84 -13.07 2.85
N GLY A 77 15.39 -13.43 4.06
CA GLY A 77 16.26 -14.00 5.10
C GLY A 77 17.28 -13.03 5.69
N LEU A 78 17.05 -11.72 5.55
CA LEU A 78 17.94 -10.69 6.09
C LEU A 78 17.84 -10.64 7.63
N PRO A 79 18.94 -10.26 8.33
CA PRO A 79 18.90 -10.06 9.77
C PRO A 79 17.89 -8.98 10.17
N LYS A 80 17.29 -9.13 11.36
CA LYS A 80 16.42 -8.09 11.91
C LYS A 80 17.20 -6.81 12.16
N GLY A 81 16.60 -5.66 11.84
CA GLY A 81 17.14 -4.35 12.20
C GLY A 81 17.29 -4.20 13.72
N ARG A 82 18.34 -3.50 14.16
CA ARG A 82 18.56 -3.16 15.58
C ARG A 82 17.60 -2.08 16.06
#